data_AF-A0AAN4PB19-F1
#
_entry.id   AF-A0AAN4PB19-F1
#
_cell.length_a   1.000
_cell.length_b   1.000
_cell.length_c   1.000
_cell.angle_alpha   90.00
_cell.angle_beta   90.00
_cell.angle_gamma   90.00
#
_symmetry.space_group_name_H-M   'P 1'
#
loop_
_entity.id
_entity.type
_entity.pdbx_description
1 polymer ?
#
loop_
_entity_poly.entity_id
_entity_poly.type
_entity_poly.pdbx_seq_one_letter_code
_entity_poly.pdbx_strand_id
1 'polypeptide(L)'
;MPHIKELNAHERPPEAIRQRYKSLQKATLSEINTDETIIDLKALNPNDLPDNISLSHWVSSDDLRPVFEQFAGEHEDSLPETIPVYTHKSVSGLQMVPSIFPSAVQVELLSRLFHRDLSNPEHRTNLHLHYHVTYPGQAATQTDIAESPPEDGSTVPQIVSFFEDDPSRVLFPKDPQVHKPITAQQMLTKKLRWVTLGGQYDWTAKEYPSGSPPAFPADIANLLHAAFPQTKAEAAILNVYSPGDTLSPHRDVSEECDVGLISISFGCDGLFLISHDNGTDCEIIRLRSGDAVYMDGTSRFAWHAVPKIVPGTCPDWLADWPWCASARSDKALFGKWKGWMAGKRVNLNVRQMSATESHG
;
A
#
# COMPACT_ATOMS: atom_id res chain seq x y z
N MET A 1 17.70 6.62 -22.59
CA MET A 1 17.54 6.51 -21.12
C MET A 1 18.52 7.43 -20.37
N PRO A 2 18.23 8.74 -20.23
CA PRO A 2 19.00 9.67 -19.41
C PRO A 2 18.23 10.30 -18.23
N HIS A 3 16.91 10.16 -18.12
CA HIS A 3 16.10 11.04 -17.27
C HIS A 3 16.14 10.78 -15.76
N ILE A 4 16.41 9.55 -15.28
CA ILE A 4 16.40 9.27 -13.83
C ILE A 4 17.52 10.03 -13.11
N LYS A 5 18.71 10.13 -13.71
CA LYS A 5 19.90 10.71 -13.06
C LYS A 5 19.89 12.24 -12.96
N GLU A 6 18.96 12.91 -13.64
CA GLU A 6 18.82 14.37 -13.62
C GLU A 6 17.81 14.87 -12.57
N LEU A 7 17.00 13.97 -12.02
CA LEU A 7 15.95 14.32 -11.05
C LEU A 7 16.46 14.20 -9.62
N ASN A 8 16.24 15.25 -8.82
CA ASN A 8 16.71 15.32 -7.45
C ASN A 8 15.57 15.06 -6.45
N ALA A 9 15.70 14.04 -5.60
CA ALA A 9 14.75 13.70 -4.53
C ALA A 9 14.61 14.79 -3.43
N HIS A 10 15.40 15.87 -3.49
CA HIS A 10 15.37 17.02 -2.60
C HIS A 10 14.86 18.30 -3.29
N GLU A 11 14.48 18.21 -4.56
CA GLU A 11 13.92 19.35 -5.28
C GLU A 11 12.64 19.86 -4.59
N ARG A 12 12.40 21.16 -4.66
CA ARG A 12 11.20 21.76 -4.08
C ARG A 12 10.04 21.61 -5.07
N PRO A 13 8.86 21.10 -4.65
CA PRO A 13 7.72 21.01 -5.55
C PRO A 13 7.28 22.40 -6.06
N PRO A 14 6.81 22.49 -7.31
CA PRO A 14 6.26 23.72 -7.88
C PRO A 14 5.15 24.36 -7.04
N GLU A 15 5.05 25.69 -7.10
CA GLU A 15 4.17 26.45 -6.21
C GLU A 15 2.68 26.13 -6.43
N ALA A 16 2.23 25.97 -7.68
CA ALA A 16 0.85 25.59 -8.00
C ALA A 16 0.46 24.24 -7.39
N ILE A 17 1.33 23.22 -7.50
CA ILE A 17 1.15 21.91 -6.85
C ILE A 17 1.04 22.05 -5.33
N ARG A 18 1.89 22.87 -4.71
CA ARG A 18 1.88 23.10 -3.25
C ARG A 18 0.61 23.83 -2.80
N GLN A 19 0.09 24.75 -3.60
CA GLN A 19 -1.15 25.45 -3.32
C GLN A 19 -2.36 24.51 -3.42
N ARG A 20 -2.45 23.72 -4.50
CA ARG A 20 -3.52 22.72 -4.66
C ARG A 20 -3.46 21.64 -3.58
N TYR A 21 -2.27 21.16 -3.22
CA TYR A 21 -2.09 20.25 -2.09
C TYR A 21 -2.66 20.82 -0.79
N LYS A 22 -2.32 22.07 -0.46
CA LYS A 22 -2.77 22.73 0.79
C LYS A 22 -4.26 23.01 0.80
N SER A 23 -4.87 23.36 -0.33
CA SER A 23 -6.32 23.63 -0.38
C SER A 23 -7.13 22.40 -0.01
N LEU A 24 -6.69 21.21 -0.45
CA LEU A 24 -7.37 19.94 -0.22
C LEU A 24 -7.28 19.44 1.22
N GLN A 25 -6.22 19.78 1.97
CA GLN A 25 -6.08 19.34 3.37
C GLN A 25 -7.28 19.77 4.23
N LYS A 26 -7.81 20.96 3.97
CA LYS A 26 -8.93 21.56 4.71
C LYS A 26 -10.31 21.26 4.10
N ALA A 27 -10.37 20.68 2.91
CA ALA A 27 -11.63 20.41 2.22
C ALA A 27 -12.51 19.46 3.05
N THR A 28 -13.79 19.78 3.17
CA THR A 28 -14.84 18.97 3.78
C THR A 28 -15.32 17.89 2.82
N LEU A 29 -16.01 16.86 3.33
CA LEU A 29 -16.59 15.81 2.48
C LEU A 29 -17.58 16.40 1.45
N SER A 30 -18.37 17.40 1.84
CA SER A 30 -19.31 18.05 0.94
C SER A 30 -18.56 18.75 -0.21
N GLU A 31 -17.52 19.53 0.10
CA GLU A 31 -16.72 20.22 -0.92
C GLU A 31 -16.05 19.22 -1.86
N ILE A 32 -15.53 18.10 -1.35
CA ILE A 32 -14.91 17.04 -2.15
C ILE A 32 -15.93 16.40 -3.09
N ASN A 33 -17.14 16.11 -2.61
CA ASN A 33 -18.19 15.46 -3.42
C ASN A 33 -18.74 16.36 -4.53
N THR A 34 -18.61 17.69 -4.40
CA THR A 34 -19.08 18.67 -5.39
C THR A 34 -17.98 19.27 -6.24
N ASP A 35 -16.70 18.96 -5.98
CA ASP A 35 -15.57 19.47 -6.76
C ASP A 35 -15.42 18.66 -8.06
N GLU A 36 -15.93 19.22 -9.16
CA GLU A 36 -15.85 18.64 -10.51
C GLU A 36 -14.41 18.49 -11.03
N THR A 37 -13.42 19.14 -10.38
CA THR A 37 -12.00 18.98 -10.71
C THR A 37 -11.35 17.78 -10.03
N ILE A 38 -12.09 17.03 -9.20
CA ILE A 38 -11.64 15.75 -8.63
C ILE A 38 -12.15 14.62 -9.52
N ILE A 39 -11.22 13.89 -10.12
CA ILE A 39 -11.51 12.71 -10.93
C ILE A 39 -12.01 11.60 -10.00
N ASP A 40 -13.27 11.23 -10.20
CA ASP A 40 -13.94 10.13 -9.50
C ASP A 40 -14.08 8.93 -10.44
N LEU A 41 -13.22 7.92 -10.27
CA LEU A 41 -13.19 6.74 -11.15
C LEU A 41 -14.52 5.96 -11.17
N LYS A 42 -15.30 6.01 -10.07
CA LYS A 42 -16.59 5.33 -9.97
C LYS A 42 -17.68 6.06 -10.75
N ALA A 43 -17.52 7.36 -10.97
CA ALA A 43 -18.47 8.19 -11.72
C ALA A 43 -18.20 8.20 -13.23
N LEU A 44 -17.05 7.68 -13.69
CA LEU A 44 -16.71 7.64 -15.11
C LEU A 44 -17.59 6.65 -15.87
N ASN A 45 -18.13 7.10 -17.00
CA ASN A 45 -18.82 6.26 -17.96
C ASN A 45 -17.89 6.02 -19.17
N PRO A 46 -17.47 4.78 -19.47
CA PRO A 46 -16.64 4.49 -20.65
C PRO A 46 -17.20 4.98 -21.99
N ASN A 47 -18.52 5.17 -22.08
CA ASN A 47 -19.20 5.66 -23.30
C ASN A 47 -19.38 7.18 -23.35
N ASP A 48 -19.06 7.89 -22.26
CA ASP A 48 -19.24 9.34 -22.12
C ASP A 48 -18.18 9.87 -21.14
N LEU A 49 -16.95 10.03 -21.66
CA LEU A 49 -15.80 10.43 -20.86
C LEU A 49 -15.53 11.94 -20.98
N PRO A 50 -15.08 12.59 -19.89
CA PRO A 50 -14.56 13.95 -19.95
C PRO A 50 -13.43 14.10 -20.97
N ASP A 51 -13.29 15.29 -21.57
CA ASP A 51 -12.31 15.58 -22.62
C ASP A 51 -10.86 15.29 -22.23
N ASN A 52 -10.50 15.31 -20.94
CA ASN A 52 -9.14 15.06 -20.45
C ASN A 52 -8.86 13.59 -20.11
N ILE A 53 -9.86 12.71 -20.19
CA ILE A 53 -9.76 11.29 -19.87
C ILE A 53 -9.97 10.45 -21.14
N SER A 54 -9.20 9.37 -21.26
CA SER A 54 -9.37 8.39 -22.34
C SER A 54 -9.51 6.99 -21.76
N LEU A 55 -10.32 6.15 -22.39
CA LEU A 55 -10.29 4.71 -22.16
C LEU A 55 -9.09 4.12 -22.92
N SER A 56 -8.15 3.52 -22.20
CA SER A 56 -6.97 2.88 -22.82
C SER A 56 -7.27 1.48 -23.31
N HIS A 57 -7.80 0.63 -22.44
CA HIS A 57 -8.13 -0.76 -22.74
C HIS A 57 -9.08 -1.33 -21.68
N TRP A 58 -9.50 -2.56 -21.89
CA TRP A 58 -10.29 -3.35 -20.93
C TRP A 58 -9.44 -4.50 -20.41
N VAL A 59 -9.52 -4.76 -19.11
CA VAL A 59 -8.98 -5.97 -18.48
C VAL A 59 -10.10 -6.99 -18.37
N SER A 60 -9.87 -8.21 -18.86
CA SER A 60 -10.82 -9.32 -18.73
C SER A 60 -10.77 -9.89 -17.31
N SER A 61 -11.91 -9.97 -16.66
CA SER A 61 -11.98 -10.59 -15.33
C SER A 61 -11.81 -12.11 -15.39
N ASP A 62 -12.05 -12.74 -16.55
CA ASP A 62 -11.80 -14.17 -16.73
C ASP A 62 -10.32 -14.52 -16.69
N ASP A 63 -9.44 -13.58 -17.05
CA ASP A 63 -7.98 -13.76 -16.94
C ASP A 63 -7.52 -13.66 -15.47
N LEU A 64 -8.24 -12.89 -14.65
CA LEU A 64 -7.90 -12.65 -13.24
C LEU A 64 -8.52 -13.68 -12.29
N ARG A 65 -9.71 -14.18 -12.60
CA ARG A 65 -10.53 -15.04 -11.74
C ARG A 65 -9.78 -16.26 -11.19
N PRO A 66 -9.03 -17.05 -11.99
CA PRO A 66 -8.33 -18.23 -11.47
C PRO A 66 -7.30 -17.87 -10.39
N VAL A 67 -6.58 -16.76 -10.58
CA VAL A 67 -5.57 -16.29 -9.62
C VAL A 67 -6.24 -15.75 -8.36
N PHE A 68 -7.37 -15.06 -8.49
CA PHE A 68 -8.12 -14.53 -7.36
C PHE A 68 -8.76 -15.63 -6.51
N GLU A 69 -9.31 -16.66 -7.15
CA GLU A 69 -9.83 -17.86 -6.47
C GLU A 69 -8.70 -18.66 -5.80
N GLN A 70 -7.55 -18.81 -6.45
CA GLN A 70 -6.38 -19.43 -5.83
C GLN A 70 -5.89 -18.63 -4.61
N PHE A 71 -5.95 -17.30 -4.70
CA PHE A 71 -5.45 -16.40 -3.65
C PHE A 71 -6.41 -16.35 -2.45
N ALA A 72 -7.71 -16.09 -2.67
CA ALA A 72 -8.68 -15.82 -1.61
C ALA A 72 -9.70 -16.96 -1.38
N GLY A 73 -9.69 -18.02 -2.19
CA GLY A 73 -10.74 -19.04 -2.25
C GLY A 73 -11.94 -18.60 -3.09
N GLU A 74 -12.90 -19.52 -3.26
CA GLU A 74 -14.19 -19.20 -3.89
C GLU A 74 -14.93 -18.15 -3.06
N HIS A 75 -15.52 -17.16 -3.73
CA HIS A 75 -16.24 -16.06 -3.10
C HIS A 75 -17.42 -15.62 -3.97
N GLU A 76 -18.46 -15.09 -3.33
CA GLU A 76 -19.69 -14.67 -4.01
C GLU A 76 -19.54 -13.33 -4.76
N ASP A 77 -18.52 -12.53 -4.44
CA ASP A 77 -18.31 -11.24 -5.10
C ASP A 77 -17.83 -11.43 -6.54
N SER A 78 -18.71 -11.17 -7.50
CA SER A 78 -18.37 -11.18 -8.92
C SER A 78 -17.73 -9.86 -9.34
N LEU A 79 -16.55 -9.94 -9.97
CA LEU A 79 -16.06 -8.85 -10.80
C LEU A 79 -17.01 -8.61 -11.99
N PRO A 80 -17.09 -7.37 -12.51
CA PRO A 80 -17.68 -7.16 -13.84
C PRO A 80 -16.93 -8.00 -14.87
N GLU A 81 -17.55 -8.37 -15.99
CA GLU A 81 -16.89 -9.16 -17.05
C GLU A 81 -15.58 -8.50 -17.51
N THR A 82 -15.57 -7.18 -17.60
CA THR A 82 -14.40 -6.38 -17.94
C THR A 82 -14.25 -5.17 -17.03
N ILE A 83 -13.01 -4.76 -16.80
CA ILE A 83 -12.65 -3.60 -15.99
C ILE A 83 -12.02 -2.54 -16.92
N PRO A 84 -12.55 -1.32 -16.98
CA PRO A 84 -11.99 -0.27 -17.83
C PRO A 84 -10.69 0.28 -17.23
N VAL A 85 -9.70 0.51 -18.08
CA VAL A 85 -8.45 1.21 -17.70
C VAL A 85 -8.44 2.59 -18.32
N TYR A 86 -8.41 3.62 -17.50
CA TYR A 86 -8.44 5.01 -17.93
C TYR A 86 -7.05 5.64 -17.93
N THR A 87 -6.84 6.64 -18.78
CA THR A 87 -5.63 7.47 -18.82
C THR A 87 -6.00 8.94 -18.83
N HIS A 88 -5.05 9.81 -18.47
CA HIS A 88 -5.24 11.25 -18.49
C HIS A 88 -4.36 11.89 -19.57
N LYS A 89 -4.92 12.76 -20.41
CA LYS A 89 -4.23 13.33 -21.59
C LYS A 89 -3.00 14.17 -21.23
N SER A 90 -2.98 14.79 -20.04
CA SER A 90 -1.86 15.62 -19.57
C SER A 90 -0.89 14.89 -18.63
N VAL A 91 -1.10 13.60 -18.35
CA VAL A 91 -0.25 12.81 -17.45
C VAL A 91 0.16 11.52 -18.17
N SER A 92 1.17 11.62 -19.02
CA SER A 92 1.59 10.52 -19.89
C SER A 92 2.10 9.32 -19.08
N GLY A 93 1.60 8.13 -19.41
CA GLY A 93 1.96 6.87 -18.75
C GLY A 93 1.18 6.57 -17.46
N LEU A 94 0.28 7.46 -17.03
CA LEU A 94 -0.65 7.17 -15.92
C LEU A 94 -1.80 6.30 -16.41
N GLN A 95 -2.03 5.18 -15.72
CA GLN A 95 -3.24 4.38 -15.83
C GLN A 95 -4.01 4.39 -14.52
N MET A 96 -5.32 4.53 -14.59
CA MET A 96 -6.24 4.55 -13.45
C MET A 96 -7.21 3.39 -13.61
N VAL A 97 -7.22 2.47 -12.64
CA VAL A 97 -7.99 1.23 -12.69
C VAL A 97 -8.97 1.19 -11.52
N PRO A 98 -10.29 1.30 -11.76
CA PRO A 98 -11.28 1.24 -10.71
C PRO A 98 -11.45 -0.19 -10.19
N SER A 99 -11.44 -0.36 -8.87
CA SER A 99 -11.83 -1.58 -8.15
C SER A 99 -11.33 -2.90 -8.78
N ILE A 100 -10.03 -3.00 -9.09
CA ILE A 100 -9.46 -4.17 -9.77
C ILE A 100 -9.50 -5.45 -8.93
N PHE A 101 -9.56 -5.32 -7.60
CA PHE A 101 -9.62 -6.45 -6.66
C PHE A 101 -11.01 -6.60 -6.02
N PRO A 102 -11.62 -7.79 -6.05
CA PRO A 102 -12.84 -8.11 -5.29
C PRO A 102 -12.65 -7.92 -3.79
N SER A 103 -13.75 -7.79 -3.04
CA SER A 103 -13.66 -7.58 -1.59
C SER A 103 -12.92 -8.72 -0.89
N ALA A 104 -13.22 -9.98 -1.23
CA ALA A 104 -12.55 -11.15 -0.69
C ALA A 104 -11.02 -11.12 -0.90
N VAL A 105 -10.58 -10.72 -2.10
CA VAL A 105 -9.15 -10.57 -2.42
C VAL A 105 -8.51 -9.43 -1.65
N GLN A 106 -9.19 -8.28 -1.53
CA GLN A 106 -8.70 -7.15 -0.72
C GLN A 106 -8.51 -7.56 0.74
N VAL A 107 -9.47 -8.29 1.31
CA VAL A 107 -9.42 -8.73 2.70
C VAL A 107 -8.32 -9.77 2.92
N GLU A 108 -8.19 -10.76 2.04
CA GLU A 108 -7.12 -11.75 2.12
C GLU A 108 -5.74 -11.10 1.98
N LEU A 109 -5.59 -10.15 1.05
CA LEU A 109 -4.34 -9.42 0.84
C LEU A 109 -3.95 -8.63 2.10
N LEU A 110 -4.88 -7.88 2.69
CA LEU A 110 -4.64 -7.20 3.97
C LEU A 110 -4.27 -8.19 5.09
N SER A 111 -4.92 -9.35 5.12
CA SER A 111 -4.66 -10.40 6.10
C SER A 111 -3.23 -10.92 5.98
N ARG A 112 -2.73 -11.20 4.77
CA ARG A 112 -1.34 -11.62 4.56
C ARG A 112 -0.36 -10.50 4.92
N LEU A 113 -0.62 -9.29 4.45
CA LEU A 113 0.25 -8.13 4.69
C LEU A 113 0.43 -7.82 6.18
N PHE A 114 -0.65 -7.87 6.97
CA PHE A 114 -0.62 -7.47 8.38
C PHE A 114 -0.50 -8.61 9.38
N HIS A 115 -1.02 -9.81 9.08
CA HIS A 115 -0.86 -10.94 9.99
C HIS A 115 0.49 -11.62 9.80
N ARG A 116 0.85 -11.93 8.56
CA ARG A 116 2.11 -12.62 8.21
C ARG A 116 3.26 -11.64 7.99
N ASP A 117 3.13 -10.72 7.05
CA ASP A 117 4.29 -9.98 6.53
C ASP A 117 4.78 -8.88 7.48
N LEU A 118 3.88 -8.18 8.19
CA LEU A 118 4.26 -7.25 9.27
C LEU A 118 4.99 -7.96 10.42
N SER A 119 4.69 -9.24 10.63
CA SER A 119 5.25 -10.05 11.70
C SER A 119 6.53 -10.79 11.28
N ASN A 120 6.99 -10.60 10.04
CA ASN A 120 8.25 -11.14 9.56
C ASN A 120 9.42 -10.21 9.95
N PRO A 121 10.42 -10.68 10.72
CA PRO A 121 11.55 -9.86 11.15
C PRO A 121 12.51 -9.42 10.03
N GLU A 122 12.42 -10.00 8.83
CA GLU A 122 13.19 -9.56 7.66
C GLU A 122 12.66 -8.26 7.06
N HIS A 123 11.40 -7.91 7.34
CA HIS A 123 10.76 -6.68 6.90
C HIS A 123 11.01 -5.54 7.89
N ARG A 124 10.98 -4.30 7.39
CA ARG A 124 11.15 -3.09 8.23
C ARG A 124 9.86 -2.30 8.34
N THR A 125 9.81 -1.49 9.39
CA THR A 125 8.73 -0.53 9.65
C THR A 125 9.32 0.79 10.12
N ASN A 126 8.52 1.85 10.12
CA ASN A 126 8.93 3.15 10.69
C ASN A 126 9.37 3.07 12.15
N LEU A 127 8.90 2.07 12.90
CA LEU A 127 9.26 1.89 14.31
C LEU A 127 10.70 1.40 14.49
N HIS A 128 11.24 0.66 13.53
CA HIS A 128 12.61 0.16 13.59
C HIS A 128 13.66 1.28 13.63
N LEU A 129 13.31 2.49 13.20
CA LEU A 129 14.20 3.65 13.31
C LEU A 129 14.46 4.05 14.77
N HIS A 130 13.46 3.88 15.66
CA HIS A 130 13.46 4.50 16.99
C HIS A 130 13.20 3.53 18.15
N TYR A 131 12.77 2.31 17.87
CA TYR A 131 12.39 1.32 18.88
C TYR A 131 13.11 -0.01 18.64
N HIS A 132 13.32 -0.77 19.72
CA HIS A 132 13.67 -2.17 19.65
C HIS A 132 12.39 -2.97 19.40
N VAL A 133 12.13 -3.28 18.12
CA VAL A 133 10.95 -4.05 17.72
C VAL A 133 11.17 -5.52 18.08
N THR A 134 10.36 -6.01 19.02
CA THR A 134 10.28 -7.43 19.40
C THR A 134 8.99 -8.02 18.85
N TYR A 135 9.05 -9.28 18.43
CA TYR A 135 7.95 -9.96 17.74
C TYR A 135 7.12 -10.84 18.69
N PRO A 136 5.82 -11.03 18.43
CA PRO A 136 4.98 -11.94 19.20
C PRO A 136 5.58 -13.36 19.23
N GLY A 137 5.43 -14.07 20.35
CA GLY A 137 5.99 -15.42 20.53
C GLY A 137 7.49 -15.48 20.84
N GLN A 138 8.29 -14.46 20.46
CA GLN A 138 9.72 -14.41 20.79
C GLN A 138 10.03 -13.86 22.19
N ALA A 139 9.10 -13.11 22.79
CA ALA A 139 9.28 -12.55 24.13
C ALA A 139 9.02 -13.56 25.26
N ALA A 140 8.36 -14.69 24.98
CA ALA A 140 8.03 -15.71 25.97
C ALA A 140 9.21 -16.64 26.32
N THR A 141 10.30 -16.61 25.54
CA THR A 141 11.43 -17.55 25.69
C THR A 141 12.63 -17.01 26.49
N GLN A 142 12.55 -15.79 27.03
CA GLN A 142 13.62 -15.25 27.90
C GLN A 142 13.43 -15.54 29.38
N THR A 143 12.32 -16.15 29.79
CA THR A 143 12.10 -16.65 31.14
C THR A 143 11.54 -18.06 31.05
N ASP A 144 12.37 -19.01 31.47
CA ASP A 144 12.08 -20.41 31.81
C ASP A 144 12.24 -21.48 30.70
N ILE A 145 13.19 -22.37 31.01
CA ILE A 145 13.43 -23.75 30.54
C ILE A 145 14.20 -23.91 29.23
N ALA A 146 15.43 -24.42 29.39
CA ALA A 146 16.16 -25.16 28.37
C ALA A 146 15.39 -26.44 28.02
N GLU A 147 14.54 -26.37 26.99
CA GLU A 147 14.02 -27.56 26.32
C GLU A 147 14.94 -27.92 25.16
N SER A 148 15.36 -29.18 25.14
CA SER A 148 16.17 -29.78 24.08
C SER A 148 15.51 -29.62 22.71
N PRO A 149 16.29 -29.49 21.61
CA PRO A 149 15.71 -29.35 20.28
C PRO A 149 14.91 -30.60 19.89
N PRO A 150 13.80 -30.47 19.15
CA PRO A 150 13.15 -31.62 18.53
C PRO A 150 14.08 -32.27 17.51
N GLU A 151 14.17 -33.60 17.50
CA GLU A 151 15.03 -34.38 16.58
C GLU A 151 14.52 -34.45 15.13
N ASP A 152 13.50 -33.67 14.75
CA ASP A 152 13.05 -33.56 13.35
C ASP A 152 13.28 -32.13 12.83
N GLY A 153 14.27 -32.00 11.94
CA GLY A 153 14.88 -30.75 11.47
C GLY A 153 14.05 -29.91 10.50
N SER A 154 12.77 -29.66 10.78
CA SER A 154 11.94 -28.69 10.03
C SER A 154 10.82 -28.11 10.90
N THR A 155 11.16 -27.36 11.95
CA THR A 155 10.21 -26.44 12.57
C THR A 155 10.46 -25.05 12.00
N VAL A 156 9.76 -24.70 10.92
CA VAL A 156 9.65 -23.30 10.52
C VAL A 156 8.99 -22.59 11.69
N PRO A 157 9.62 -21.58 12.33
CA PRO A 157 8.99 -20.88 13.44
C PRO A 157 7.66 -20.30 12.97
N GLN A 158 6.58 -20.69 13.65
CA GLN A 158 5.25 -20.21 13.31
C GLN A 158 5.20 -18.69 13.54
N ILE A 159 4.99 -17.93 12.46
CA ILE A 159 4.87 -16.48 12.53
C ILE A 159 3.54 -16.15 13.21
N VAL A 160 3.59 -15.56 14.40
CA VAL A 160 2.42 -15.12 15.16
C VAL A 160 2.12 -13.66 14.84
N SER A 161 0.85 -13.34 14.55
CA SER A 161 0.49 -11.97 14.19
C SER A 161 0.64 -10.99 15.35
N PHE A 162 1.10 -9.76 15.06
CA PHE A 162 0.98 -8.64 16.01
C PHE A 162 -0.47 -8.37 16.47
N PHE A 163 -1.48 -8.77 15.69
CA PHE A 163 -2.89 -8.66 16.09
C PHE A 163 -3.31 -9.77 17.07
N GLU A 164 -2.56 -10.86 17.17
CA GLU A 164 -2.79 -11.92 18.17
C GLU A 164 -2.11 -11.59 19.50
N ASP A 165 -1.05 -10.80 19.43
CA ASP A 165 -0.21 -10.39 20.55
C ASP A 165 -0.95 -9.77 21.75
N ASP A 166 -0.28 -9.78 22.91
CA ASP A 166 -0.72 -9.04 24.08
C ASP A 166 -0.69 -7.53 23.76
N PRO A 167 -1.84 -6.84 23.72
CA PRO A 167 -1.91 -5.42 23.39
C PRO A 167 -1.14 -4.53 24.38
N SER A 168 -0.88 -5.04 25.59
CA SER A 168 -0.13 -4.35 26.64
C SER A 168 1.39 -4.53 26.55
N ARG A 169 1.87 -5.48 25.72
CA ARG A 169 3.30 -5.71 25.52
C ARG A 169 4.00 -4.44 25.08
N VAL A 170 5.11 -4.12 25.73
CA VAL A 170 5.81 -2.84 25.57
C VAL A 170 6.98 -3.00 24.60
N LEU A 171 7.07 -2.09 23.64
CA LEU A 171 8.23 -1.85 22.80
C LEU A 171 9.03 -0.68 23.38
N PHE A 172 10.29 -0.94 23.72
CA PHE A 172 11.16 0.06 24.32
C PHE A 172 11.88 0.89 23.24
N PRO A 173 12.02 2.21 23.47
CA PRO A 173 12.75 3.08 22.56
C PRO A 173 14.25 2.76 22.60
N LYS A 174 14.94 2.96 21.49
CA LYS A 174 16.41 2.90 21.41
C LYS A 174 17.06 4.00 22.25
N ASP A 175 16.40 5.17 22.29
CA ASP A 175 16.78 6.29 23.14
C ASP A 175 15.58 6.74 23.98
N PRO A 176 15.54 6.36 25.28
CA PRO A 176 14.49 6.75 26.22
C PRO A 176 14.40 8.26 26.53
N GLN A 177 15.42 9.06 26.19
CA GLN A 177 15.37 10.51 26.38
C GLN A 177 14.59 11.20 25.26
N VAL A 178 14.57 10.61 24.06
CA VAL A 178 13.89 11.16 22.87
C VAL A 178 12.49 10.59 22.71
N HIS A 179 12.30 9.30 22.98
CA HIS A 179 11.04 8.60 22.78
C HIS A 179 10.57 7.91 24.06
N LYS A 180 9.25 7.82 24.25
CA LYS A 180 8.63 7.07 25.35
C LYS A 180 8.35 5.64 24.92
N PRO A 181 8.36 4.64 25.83
CA PRO A 181 7.86 3.30 25.53
C PRO A 181 6.44 3.33 24.98
N ILE A 182 6.15 2.42 24.05
CA ILE A 182 4.82 2.28 23.44
C ILE A 182 4.33 0.84 23.58
N THR A 183 3.03 0.65 23.70
CA THR A 183 2.44 -0.71 23.69
C THR A 183 2.22 -1.22 22.28
N ALA A 184 2.09 -2.54 22.10
CA ALA A 184 1.69 -3.16 20.83
C ALA A 184 0.37 -2.55 20.30
N GLN A 185 -0.58 -2.25 21.20
CA GLN A 185 -1.79 -1.52 20.84
C GLN A 185 -1.53 -0.13 20.28
N GLN A 186 -0.66 0.66 20.92
CA GLN A 186 -0.29 1.98 20.42
C GLN A 186 0.46 1.89 19.08
N MET A 187 1.32 0.87 18.92
CA MET A 187 1.97 0.54 17.65
C MET A 187 0.94 0.38 16.53
N LEU A 188 0.02 -0.58 16.65
CA LEU A 188 -0.92 -0.92 15.60
C LEU A 188 -1.97 0.17 15.34
N THR A 189 -2.44 0.85 16.38
CA THR A 189 -3.53 1.83 16.23
C THR A 189 -3.05 3.20 15.77
N LYS A 190 -1.87 3.64 16.27
CA LYS A 190 -1.45 5.04 16.19
C LYS A 190 -0.05 5.28 15.65
N LYS A 191 0.89 4.34 15.74
CA LYS A 191 2.32 4.62 15.45
C LYS A 191 2.85 3.96 14.17
N LEU A 192 2.26 2.86 13.72
CA LEU A 192 2.61 2.26 12.44
C LEU A 192 2.26 3.23 11.30
N ARG A 193 3.20 3.45 10.38
CA ARG A 193 3.05 4.35 9.23
C ARG A 193 3.45 3.70 7.93
N TRP A 194 4.49 2.88 7.94
CA TRP A 194 4.87 2.10 6.77
C TRP A 194 5.48 0.75 7.16
N VAL A 195 5.38 -0.20 6.23
CA VAL A 195 6.05 -1.51 6.24
C VAL A 195 6.72 -1.72 4.87
N THR A 196 7.92 -2.27 4.83
CA THR A 196 8.62 -2.63 3.59
C THR A 196 8.61 -4.14 3.37
N LEU A 197 8.28 -4.59 2.17
CA LEU A 197 8.29 -6.00 1.76
C LEU A 197 9.32 -6.21 0.64
N GLY A 198 10.03 -7.34 0.64
CA GLY A 198 11.09 -7.59 -0.33
C GLY A 198 12.24 -6.59 -0.17
N GLY A 199 12.52 -5.79 -1.20
CA GLY A 199 13.46 -4.67 -1.15
C GLY A 199 13.22 -3.69 0.01
N GLN A 200 14.28 -3.40 0.77
CA GLN A 200 14.21 -2.59 1.98
C GLN A 200 14.69 -1.16 1.71
N TYR A 201 13.76 -0.23 1.47
CA TYR A 201 14.12 1.17 1.21
C TYR A 201 14.73 1.86 2.45
N ASP A 202 15.91 2.46 2.31
CA ASP A 202 16.52 3.27 3.37
C ASP A 202 16.09 4.74 3.23
N TRP A 203 15.24 5.19 4.15
CA TRP A 203 14.75 6.58 4.17
C TRP A 203 15.82 7.63 4.50
N THR A 204 16.91 7.23 5.15
CA THR A 204 18.02 8.13 5.52
C THR A 204 18.94 8.34 4.32
N ALA A 205 19.35 7.23 3.68
CA ALA A 205 20.20 7.27 2.49
C ALA A 205 19.43 7.56 1.19
N LYS A 206 18.10 7.40 1.20
CA LYS A 206 17.19 7.53 0.05
C LYS A 206 17.53 6.58 -1.11
N GLU A 207 17.98 5.38 -0.78
CA GLU A 207 18.37 4.36 -1.74
C GLU A 207 17.93 2.97 -1.26
N TYR A 208 17.94 2.01 -2.17
CA TYR A 208 17.89 0.61 -1.79
C TYR A 208 19.31 0.14 -1.44
N PRO A 209 19.55 -0.43 -0.23
CA PRO A 209 20.86 -0.90 0.17
C PRO A 209 21.40 -1.96 -0.80
N SER A 210 22.71 -1.95 -1.02
CA SER A 210 23.40 -2.99 -1.79
C SER A 210 23.31 -4.35 -1.08
N GLY A 211 23.14 -5.43 -1.85
CA GLY A 211 23.03 -6.81 -1.34
C GLY A 211 21.75 -7.51 -1.78
N SER A 212 21.58 -8.79 -1.40
CA SER A 212 20.33 -9.50 -1.68
C SER A 212 19.25 -9.00 -0.73
N PRO A 213 18.12 -8.46 -1.24
CA PRO A 213 17.00 -8.10 -0.39
C PRO A 213 16.33 -9.38 0.17
N PRO A 214 15.53 -9.25 1.25
CA PRO A 214 14.54 -10.25 1.62
C PRO A 214 13.69 -10.68 0.42
N ALA A 215 13.22 -11.93 0.43
CA ALA A 215 12.35 -12.43 -0.62
C ALA A 215 11.00 -11.70 -0.59
N PHE A 216 10.52 -11.25 -1.74
CA PHE A 216 9.15 -10.75 -1.86
C PHE A 216 8.17 -11.94 -1.73
N PRO A 217 7.06 -11.82 -0.97
CA PRO A 217 6.13 -12.93 -0.81
C PRO A 217 5.55 -13.41 -2.14
N ALA A 218 5.86 -14.65 -2.52
CA ALA A 218 5.58 -15.17 -3.86
C ALA A 218 4.08 -15.20 -4.21
N ASP A 219 3.23 -15.42 -3.21
CA ASP A 219 1.78 -15.43 -3.38
C ASP A 219 1.20 -14.05 -3.71
N ILE A 220 1.71 -13.00 -3.06
CA ILE A 220 1.37 -11.61 -3.37
C ILE A 220 1.99 -11.21 -4.71
N ALA A 221 3.22 -11.63 -5.01
CA ALA A 221 3.86 -11.38 -6.31
C ALA A 221 3.03 -11.98 -7.46
N ASN A 222 2.55 -13.21 -7.33
CA ASN A 222 1.71 -13.86 -8.33
C ASN A 222 0.37 -13.13 -8.54
N LEU A 223 -0.27 -12.71 -7.44
CA LEU A 223 -1.50 -11.90 -7.51
C LEU A 223 -1.27 -10.60 -8.27
N LEU A 224 -0.19 -9.88 -7.94
CA LEU A 224 0.16 -8.60 -8.56
C LEU A 224 0.54 -8.78 -10.02
N HIS A 225 1.26 -9.83 -10.38
CA HIS A 225 1.66 -10.11 -11.75
C HIS A 225 0.46 -10.40 -12.65
N ALA A 226 -0.58 -11.07 -12.14
CA ALA A 226 -1.81 -11.29 -12.89
C ALA A 226 -2.53 -9.96 -13.22
N ALA A 227 -2.56 -9.03 -12.25
CA ALA A 227 -3.22 -7.74 -12.40
C ALA A 227 -2.38 -6.69 -13.17
N PHE A 228 -1.06 -6.74 -13.04
CA PHE A 228 -0.10 -5.77 -13.57
C PHE A 228 1.14 -6.49 -14.12
N PRO A 229 1.01 -7.19 -15.27
CA PRO A 229 2.05 -8.09 -15.78
C PRO A 229 3.34 -7.37 -16.19
N GLN A 230 3.30 -6.05 -16.39
CA GLN A 230 4.44 -5.22 -16.79
C GLN A 230 5.47 -5.03 -15.67
N THR A 231 5.10 -5.27 -14.41
CA THR A 231 5.97 -5.01 -13.25
C THR A 231 6.18 -6.28 -12.44
N LYS A 232 7.44 -6.68 -12.26
CA LYS A 232 7.80 -7.74 -11.34
C LYS A 232 7.86 -7.19 -9.91
N ALA A 233 7.11 -7.79 -9.00
CA ALA A 233 7.09 -7.38 -7.60
C ALA A 233 8.39 -7.80 -6.89
N GLU A 234 9.26 -6.84 -6.61
CA GLU A 234 10.55 -7.07 -5.94
C GLU A 234 10.69 -6.26 -4.65
N ALA A 235 10.05 -5.10 -4.59
CA ALA A 235 9.93 -4.28 -3.40
C ALA A 235 8.52 -3.74 -3.26
N ALA A 236 8.05 -3.59 -2.02
CA ALA A 236 6.84 -2.82 -1.76
C ALA A 236 6.93 -1.99 -0.49
N ILE A 237 6.21 -0.88 -0.49
CA ILE A 237 5.96 -0.05 0.67
C ILE A 237 4.46 -0.06 0.94
N LEU A 238 4.09 -0.63 2.08
CA LEU A 238 2.74 -0.60 2.61
C LEU A 238 2.59 0.64 3.50
N ASN A 239 1.93 1.68 3.01
CA ASN A 239 1.65 2.89 3.77
C ASN A 239 0.33 2.76 4.53
N VAL A 240 0.31 3.19 5.79
CA VAL A 240 -0.86 3.16 6.69
C VAL A 240 -1.21 4.57 7.11
N TYR A 241 -2.40 5.02 6.75
CA TYR A 241 -2.90 6.36 7.03
C TYR A 241 -4.16 6.32 7.87
N SER A 242 -4.32 7.32 8.73
CA SER A 242 -5.56 7.67 9.44
C SER A 242 -5.99 9.09 9.05
N PRO A 243 -7.24 9.51 9.31
CA PRO A 243 -7.68 10.89 9.12
C PRO A 243 -6.71 11.90 9.75
N GLY A 244 -6.29 12.87 8.93
CA GLY A 244 -5.29 13.87 9.30
C GLY A 244 -3.85 13.51 8.91
N ASP A 245 -3.54 12.24 8.62
CA ASP A 245 -2.27 11.88 7.97
C ASP A 245 -2.28 12.36 6.51
N THR A 246 -1.11 12.76 6.02
CA THR A 246 -0.90 13.25 4.65
C THR A 246 0.46 12.81 4.14
N LEU A 247 0.63 12.68 2.82
CA LEU A 247 1.92 12.52 2.18
C LEU A 247 2.22 13.76 1.34
N SER A 248 3.29 14.47 1.70
CA SER A 248 3.67 15.72 1.02
C SER A 248 4.10 15.45 -0.43
N PRO A 249 4.02 16.45 -1.33
CA PRO A 249 4.46 16.28 -2.70
C PRO A 249 5.93 15.82 -2.78
N HIS A 250 6.16 14.72 -3.49
CA HIS A 250 7.46 14.07 -3.67
C HIS A 250 7.54 13.38 -5.04
N ARG A 251 8.71 12.81 -5.35
CA ARG A 251 8.99 11.99 -6.53
C ARG A 251 9.70 10.71 -6.09
N ASP A 252 9.40 9.61 -6.78
CA ASP A 252 10.03 8.31 -6.57
C ASP A 252 11.16 8.12 -7.57
N VAL A 253 12.41 8.36 -7.15
CA VAL A 253 13.60 8.38 -8.04
C VAL A 253 14.74 7.51 -7.54
N SER A 254 14.46 6.55 -6.65
CA SER A 254 15.49 5.77 -5.96
C SER A 254 15.77 4.40 -6.58
N GLU A 255 14.96 3.97 -7.54
CA GLU A 255 15.07 2.67 -8.22
C GLU A 255 16.07 2.73 -9.38
N GLU A 256 16.69 1.59 -9.70
CA GLU A 256 17.68 1.51 -10.80
C GLU A 256 17.02 1.36 -12.18
N CYS A 257 15.74 0.99 -12.23
CA CYS A 257 14.96 0.83 -13.46
C CYS A 257 13.77 1.80 -13.55
N ASP A 258 13.31 2.04 -14.77
CA ASP A 258 12.16 2.88 -15.12
C ASP A 258 10.85 2.10 -15.26
N VAL A 259 10.80 0.84 -14.82
CA VAL A 259 9.58 0.02 -14.86
C VAL A 259 8.48 0.67 -14.02
N GLY A 260 7.25 0.59 -14.53
CA GLY A 260 6.10 1.25 -13.93
C GLY A 260 5.80 0.78 -12.50
N LEU A 261 5.30 1.72 -11.70
CA LEU A 261 4.96 1.54 -10.30
C LEU A 261 3.48 1.20 -10.15
N ILE A 262 3.17 0.19 -9.34
CA ILE A 262 1.80 -0.19 -8.98
C ILE A 262 1.45 0.46 -7.65
N SER A 263 0.31 1.15 -7.56
CA SER A 263 -0.19 1.70 -6.29
C SER A 263 -1.66 1.34 -6.08
N ILE A 264 -1.94 0.50 -5.07
CA ILE A 264 -3.29 -0.03 -4.80
C ILE A 264 -3.81 0.56 -3.49
N SER A 265 -5.09 0.94 -3.45
CA SER A 265 -5.74 1.57 -2.28
C SER A 265 -6.72 0.62 -1.59
N PHE A 266 -6.75 0.64 -0.26
CA PHE A 266 -7.71 -0.11 0.57
C PHE A 266 -8.27 0.76 1.70
N GLY A 267 -9.52 0.55 2.09
CA GLY A 267 -10.17 1.26 3.19
C GLY A 267 -10.73 2.62 2.79
N CYS A 268 -10.55 3.62 3.65
CA CYS A 268 -11.02 4.99 3.40
C CYS A 268 -10.47 5.57 2.09
N ASP A 269 -11.27 6.39 1.43
CA ASP A 269 -10.86 7.11 0.22
C ASP A 269 -9.65 8.00 0.49
N GLY A 270 -8.73 8.01 -0.46
CA GLY A 270 -7.61 8.95 -0.50
C GLY A 270 -7.74 9.89 -1.69
N LEU A 271 -7.49 11.18 -1.47
CA LEU A 271 -7.23 12.09 -2.57
C LEU A 271 -5.76 11.95 -2.95
N PHE A 272 -5.50 11.57 -4.20
CA PHE A 272 -4.18 11.43 -4.79
C PHE A 272 -3.95 12.59 -5.76
N LEU A 273 -2.87 13.33 -5.56
CA LEU A 273 -2.45 14.42 -6.46
C LEU A 273 -1.33 13.89 -7.34
N ILE A 274 -1.38 14.19 -8.64
CA ILE A 274 -0.29 13.91 -9.58
C ILE A 274 -0.10 15.08 -10.54
N SER A 275 1.15 15.48 -10.79
CA SER A 275 1.46 16.56 -11.73
C SER A 275 1.27 16.16 -13.17
N HIS A 276 0.93 17.13 -14.01
CA HIS A 276 1.00 17.00 -15.47
C HIS A 276 2.45 16.85 -15.94
N ASP A 277 2.62 16.45 -17.20
CA ASP A 277 3.94 16.29 -17.85
C ASP A 277 4.77 17.59 -17.86
N ASN A 278 4.09 18.75 -17.86
CA ASN A 278 4.73 20.06 -17.78
C ASN A 278 5.31 20.37 -16.38
N GLY A 279 4.97 19.56 -15.37
CA GLY A 279 5.39 19.70 -13.99
C GLY A 279 4.77 20.86 -13.22
N THR A 280 3.99 21.74 -13.84
CA THR A 280 3.41 22.94 -13.19
C THR A 280 1.98 22.72 -12.73
N ASP A 281 1.18 22.01 -13.52
CA ASP A 281 -0.22 21.72 -13.23
C ASP A 281 -0.39 20.33 -12.61
N CYS A 282 -1.57 20.02 -12.09
CA CYS A 282 -1.84 18.72 -11.46
C CYS A 282 -3.31 18.32 -11.54
N GLU A 283 -3.53 17.01 -11.51
CA GLU A 283 -4.85 16.39 -11.33
C GLU A 283 -5.02 15.82 -9.93
N ILE A 284 -6.28 15.74 -9.50
CA ILE A 284 -6.68 15.08 -8.26
C ILE A 284 -7.55 13.89 -8.60
N ILE A 285 -7.17 12.72 -8.09
CA ILE A 285 -7.89 11.47 -8.29
C ILE A 285 -8.38 10.99 -6.92
N ARG A 286 -9.68 10.75 -6.80
CA ARG A 286 -10.25 10.10 -5.62
C ARG A 286 -10.10 8.59 -5.76
N LEU A 287 -9.22 8.00 -4.96
CA LEU A 287 -8.96 6.56 -4.93
C LEU A 287 -9.72 5.91 -3.77
N ARG A 288 -10.59 4.95 -4.09
CA ARG A 288 -11.35 4.14 -3.14
C ARG A 288 -10.69 2.80 -2.87
N SER A 289 -11.26 2.03 -1.94
CA SER A 289 -10.86 0.65 -1.72
C SER A 289 -11.00 -0.18 -3.00
N GLY A 290 -9.90 -0.81 -3.42
CA GLY A 290 -9.79 -1.60 -4.64
C GLY A 290 -9.27 -0.82 -5.85
N ASP A 291 -9.27 0.51 -5.81
CA ASP A 291 -8.74 1.31 -6.91
C ASP A 291 -7.21 1.23 -6.96
N ALA A 292 -6.67 1.23 -8.17
CA ALA A 292 -5.25 1.24 -8.42
C ALA A 292 -4.86 2.34 -9.40
N VAL A 293 -3.63 2.85 -9.24
CA VAL A 293 -2.95 3.62 -10.27
C VAL A 293 -1.67 2.91 -10.66
N TYR A 294 -1.38 2.91 -11.96
CA TYR A 294 -0.12 2.44 -12.53
C TYR A 294 0.61 3.64 -13.12
N MET A 295 1.83 3.91 -12.65
CA MET A 295 2.62 5.05 -13.09
C MET A 295 3.84 4.57 -13.85
N ASP A 296 3.80 4.71 -15.17
CA ASP A 296 4.88 4.35 -16.10
C ASP A 296 5.37 5.57 -16.88
N GLY A 297 6.50 5.44 -17.56
CA GLY A 297 7.08 6.47 -18.43
C GLY A 297 7.23 7.82 -17.72
N THR A 298 6.58 8.87 -18.22
CA THR A 298 6.67 10.21 -17.63
C THR A 298 6.04 10.28 -16.24
N SER A 299 4.86 9.67 -16.05
CA SER A 299 4.15 9.66 -14.77
C SER A 299 4.91 8.99 -13.65
N ARG A 300 5.81 8.03 -13.98
CA ARG A 300 6.68 7.34 -13.03
C ARG A 300 7.53 8.30 -12.18
N PHE A 301 7.83 9.48 -12.72
CA PHE A 301 8.63 10.52 -12.10
C PHE A 301 7.85 11.82 -11.86
N ALA A 302 6.52 11.79 -11.98
CA ALA A 302 5.67 12.94 -11.70
C ALA A 302 5.72 13.31 -10.21
N TRP A 303 5.56 14.60 -9.92
CA TRP A 303 5.30 15.04 -8.55
C TRP A 303 3.95 14.48 -8.12
N HIS A 304 3.91 13.83 -6.97
CA HIS A 304 2.67 13.27 -6.46
C HIS A 304 2.56 13.36 -4.94
N ALA A 305 1.34 13.33 -4.43
CA ALA A 305 1.04 13.56 -3.02
C ALA A 305 -0.26 12.86 -2.59
N VAL A 306 -0.44 12.69 -1.28
CA VAL A 306 -1.72 12.31 -0.67
C VAL A 306 -2.17 13.44 0.26
N PRO A 307 -2.84 14.49 -0.26
CA PRO A 307 -3.27 15.62 0.55
C PRO A 307 -4.31 15.28 1.62
N LYS A 308 -5.14 14.25 1.41
CA LYS A 308 -6.24 13.97 2.33
C LYS A 308 -6.69 12.51 2.32
N ILE A 309 -6.88 11.97 3.52
CA ILE A 309 -7.71 10.78 3.76
C ILE A 309 -9.12 11.24 4.12
N VAL A 310 -10.12 10.78 3.38
CA VAL A 310 -11.52 11.16 3.60
C VAL A 310 -12.08 10.28 4.73
N PRO A 311 -12.45 10.84 5.89
CA PRO A 311 -12.94 10.04 7.02
C PRO A 311 -14.33 9.47 6.73
N GLY A 312 -14.61 8.28 7.24
CA GLY A 312 -15.94 7.66 7.18
C GLY A 312 -16.34 7.09 5.82
N THR A 313 -15.37 6.87 4.92
CA THR A 313 -15.61 6.29 3.59
C THR A 313 -15.09 4.87 3.43
N CYS A 314 -14.53 4.27 4.50
CA CYS A 314 -14.14 2.86 4.49
C CYS A 314 -15.38 1.99 4.21
N PRO A 315 -15.32 1.02 3.28
CA PRO A 315 -16.45 0.14 3.00
C PRO A 315 -16.90 -0.65 4.23
N ASP A 316 -18.21 -0.81 4.43
CA ASP A 316 -18.77 -1.48 5.61
C ASP A 316 -18.25 -2.92 5.78
N TRP A 317 -18.07 -3.64 4.67
CA TRP A 317 -17.53 -5.01 4.67
C TRP A 317 -16.05 -5.09 5.11
N LEU A 318 -15.31 -3.97 5.03
CA LEU A 318 -13.90 -3.89 5.41
C LEU A 318 -13.69 -3.22 6.78
N ALA A 319 -14.61 -2.35 7.21
CA ALA A 319 -14.45 -1.48 8.36
C ALA A 319 -14.08 -2.25 9.64
N ASP A 320 -14.67 -3.42 9.81
CA ASP A 320 -14.51 -4.28 10.98
C ASP A 320 -13.27 -5.19 10.93
N TRP A 321 -12.50 -5.22 9.82
CA TRP A 321 -11.24 -5.95 9.74
C TRP A 321 -10.26 -5.51 10.86
N PRO A 322 -9.52 -6.44 11.50
CA PRO A 322 -9.38 -7.87 11.18
C PRO A 322 -10.42 -8.80 11.83
N TRP A 323 -11.42 -8.28 12.53
CA TRP A 323 -12.40 -9.12 13.23
C TRP A 323 -13.28 -9.96 12.30
N CYS A 324 -13.56 -9.47 11.09
CA CYS A 324 -14.42 -10.15 10.11
C CYS A 324 -13.66 -10.58 8.83
N ALA A 325 -12.34 -10.75 8.90
CA ALA A 325 -11.46 -10.87 7.74
C ALA A 325 -11.77 -12.08 6.82
N SER A 326 -12.42 -13.13 7.31
CA SER A 326 -12.95 -14.19 6.44
C SER A 326 -13.84 -15.13 7.26
N ALA A 327 -14.55 -16.04 6.58
CA ALA A 327 -15.17 -17.19 7.26
C ALA A 327 -14.16 -18.04 8.06
N ARG A 328 -12.86 -17.92 7.77
CA ARG A 328 -11.75 -18.60 8.46
C ARG A 328 -11.15 -17.77 9.60
N SER A 329 -11.49 -16.48 9.73
CA SER A 329 -10.97 -15.64 10.81
C SER A 329 -11.57 -16.08 12.15
N ASP A 330 -10.71 -16.38 13.12
CA ASP A 330 -11.14 -16.63 14.49
C ASP A 330 -11.63 -15.31 15.10
N LYS A 331 -12.95 -15.10 15.06
CA LYS A 331 -13.62 -13.91 15.58
C LYS A 331 -13.32 -13.68 17.07
N ALA A 332 -13.00 -14.73 17.83
CA ALA A 332 -12.61 -14.59 19.23
C ALA A 332 -11.19 -14.00 19.35
N LEU A 333 -10.29 -14.40 18.46
CA LEU A 333 -8.89 -13.98 18.46
C LEU A 333 -8.72 -12.47 18.15
N PHE A 334 -9.47 -11.97 17.16
CA PHE A 334 -9.34 -10.59 16.68
C PHE A 334 -10.41 -9.62 17.20
N GLY A 335 -11.31 -10.05 18.08
CA GLY A 335 -12.44 -9.24 18.57
C GLY A 335 -12.03 -7.88 19.15
N LYS A 336 -10.88 -7.80 19.82
CA LYS A 336 -10.32 -6.54 20.37
C LYS A 336 -9.93 -5.50 19.32
N TRP A 337 -9.80 -5.88 18.06
CA TRP A 337 -9.40 -5.02 16.94
C TRP A 337 -10.55 -4.69 15.99
N LYS A 338 -11.79 -5.03 16.37
CA LYS A 338 -12.97 -4.64 15.60
C LYS A 338 -12.95 -3.13 15.31
N GLY A 339 -13.16 -2.78 14.05
CA GLY A 339 -13.16 -1.38 13.61
C GLY A 339 -11.77 -0.80 13.31
N TRP A 340 -10.70 -1.61 13.30
CA TRP A 340 -9.35 -1.09 13.06
C TRP A 340 -9.23 -0.44 11.68
N MET A 341 -9.86 -1.00 10.63
CA MET A 341 -9.89 -0.42 9.28
C MET A 341 -10.91 0.72 9.09
N ALA A 342 -11.93 0.86 9.94
CA ALA A 342 -13.04 1.80 9.75
C ALA A 342 -12.60 3.26 9.51
N GLY A 343 -11.48 3.65 10.12
CA GLY A 343 -10.88 4.97 9.95
C GLY A 343 -9.49 4.93 9.30
N LYS A 344 -9.16 3.92 8.50
CA LYS A 344 -7.83 3.79 7.91
C LYS A 344 -7.88 3.70 6.40
N ARG A 345 -6.85 4.26 5.76
CA ARG A 345 -6.48 3.95 4.38
C ARG A 345 -5.16 3.21 4.41
N VAL A 346 -5.08 2.12 3.66
CA VAL A 346 -3.85 1.38 3.41
C VAL A 346 -3.51 1.51 1.94
N ASN A 347 -2.24 1.67 1.62
CA ASN A 347 -1.78 1.79 0.24
C ASN A 347 -0.55 0.93 0.01
N LEU A 348 -0.65 0.00 -0.93
CA LEU A 348 0.44 -0.88 -1.33
C LEU A 348 1.10 -0.31 -2.58
N ASN A 349 2.33 0.21 -2.46
CA ASN A 349 3.15 0.63 -3.60
C ASN A 349 4.16 -0.46 -3.91
N VAL A 350 4.15 -0.99 -5.13
CA VAL A 350 4.99 -2.10 -5.57
C VAL A 350 5.89 -1.64 -6.70
N ARG A 351 7.14 -2.07 -6.63
CA ARG A 351 8.23 -1.64 -7.51
C ARG A 351 9.05 -2.84 -7.94
N GLN A 352 9.60 -2.72 -9.13
CA GLN A 352 10.72 -3.52 -9.60
C GLN A 352 12.01 -2.76 -9.29
N MET A 353 13.02 -3.43 -8.77
CA MET A 353 14.26 -2.78 -8.35
C MET A 353 15.30 -2.78 -9.47
N SER A 354 15.46 -3.90 -10.16
CA SER A 354 16.46 -4.07 -11.22
C SER A 354 15.81 -4.32 -12.58
N ALA A 355 16.48 -3.87 -13.63
CA ALA A 355 16.11 -4.28 -14.99
C ALA A 355 16.37 -5.78 -15.11
N THR A 356 15.37 -6.57 -15.53
CA THR A 356 15.59 -7.96 -15.91
C THR A 356 16.69 -8.00 -16.97
N GLU A 357 17.77 -8.74 -16.72
CA GLU A 357 18.66 -9.16 -17.80
C GLU A 357 17.77 -9.89 -18.81
N SER A 358 17.67 -9.37 -20.03
CA SER A 358 17.09 -10.11 -21.12
C SER A 358 17.91 -11.40 -21.25
N HIS A 359 17.38 -12.51 -20.75
CA HIS A 359 17.87 -13.83 -21.14
C HIS A 359 17.61 -13.93 -22.65
N GLY A 360 18.66 -13.67 -23.43
CA GLY A 360 18.65 -13.77 -24.89
C GLY A 360 18.64 -15.21 -25.39
#